data_AF-A0A0S7CVE9-F1
#
_entry.id   AF-A0A0S7CVE9-F1
#
_cell.length_a   1.000
_cell.length_b   1.000
_cell.length_c   1.000
_cell.angle_alpha   90.00
_cell.angle_beta   90.00
_cell.angle_gamma   90.00
#
_symmetry.space_group_name_H-M   'P 1'
#
loop_
_entity.id
_entity.type
_entity.pdbx_description
1 polymer ?
#
loop_
_entity_poly.entity_id
_entity_poly.type
_entity_poly.pdbx_seq_one_letter_code
_entity_poly.pdbx_strand_id
1 'polypeptide(L)'
;RRRLATGGPSHTRGQGRRVKKIVVTGELSNAIQSSAVTGFTRVLDTSLLEPYAEQYFEAVPEIVANRTHALAQQIVVGLYPAQLTTQATVDRTDKFLAELPADSSALRRMMLENRDGVARALKARAADI
;
A
#
# COMPACT_ATOMS: atom_id res chain seq x y z
N ARG A 1 21.63 -31.09 -32.46
CA ARG A 1 22.07 -30.63 -31.12
C ARG A 1 21.58 -29.20 -30.94
N ARG A 2 20.65 -28.96 -30.00
CA ARG A 2 19.90 -27.70 -29.79
C ARG A 2 20.42 -26.98 -28.52
N ARG A 3 20.75 -25.69 -28.63
CA ARG A 3 20.79 -24.67 -27.55
C ARG A 3 21.03 -23.31 -28.25
N LEU A 4 19.99 -22.57 -28.64
CA LEU A 4 19.18 -21.63 -27.84
C LEU A 4 20.02 -20.61 -27.08
N ALA A 5 20.10 -19.43 -27.69
CA ALA A 5 20.44 -18.16 -27.11
C ALA A 5 19.50 -17.83 -25.93
N THR A 6 20.07 -17.28 -24.86
CA THR A 6 19.31 -16.61 -23.80
C THR A 6 19.99 -15.28 -23.53
N GLY A 7 19.51 -14.23 -24.20
CA GLY A 7 19.65 -12.86 -23.72
C GLY A 7 18.67 -12.66 -22.57
N GLY A 8 19.19 -12.42 -21.36
CA GLY A 8 18.39 -11.97 -20.22
C GLY A 8 18.39 -10.44 -20.16
N PRO A 9 17.24 -9.77 -19.92
CA PRO A 9 17.16 -8.32 -19.99
C PRO A 9 17.78 -7.66 -18.76
N SER A 10 18.75 -6.80 -19.03
CA SER A 10 19.34 -5.79 -18.15
C SER A 10 18.27 -4.93 -17.45
N HIS A 11 17.96 -5.22 -16.18
CA HIS A 11 17.21 -4.30 -15.33
C HIS A 11 18.18 -3.52 -14.44
N THR A 12 18.60 -2.37 -14.95
CA THR A 12 18.81 -1.10 -14.22
C THR A 12 19.18 -1.20 -12.74
N ARG A 13 20.49 -1.38 -12.47
CA ARG A 13 21.11 -0.98 -11.19
C ARG A 13 21.12 0.55 -11.12
N GLY A 14 20.24 1.15 -10.32
CA GLY A 14 20.25 2.60 -10.16
C GLY A 14 19.49 3.20 -8.98
N GLN A 15 18.47 2.53 -8.43
CA GLN A 15 17.62 3.13 -7.37
C GLN A 15 17.85 2.54 -5.96
N GLY A 16 18.64 1.47 -5.84
CA GLY A 16 18.76 0.67 -4.61
C GLY A 16 19.59 1.26 -3.46
N ARG A 17 20.07 2.52 -3.56
CA ARG A 17 20.96 3.11 -2.53
C ARG A 17 20.28 4.13 -1.62
N ARG A 18 19.17 4.75 -2.02
CA ARG A 18 18.43 5.70 -1.17
C ARG A 18 17.43 4.99 -0.23
N VAL A 19 16.88 3.86 -0.67
CA VAL A 19 15.80 3.14 0.04
C VAL A 19 16.31 2.25 1.19
N LYS A 20 17.60 1.87 1.19
CA LYS A 20 18.18 1.02 2.26
C LYS A 20 18.20 1.65 3.65
N LYS A 21 18.07 2.97 3.80
CA LYS A 21 18.05 3.63 5.12
C LYS A 21 16.66 3.63 5.78
N ILE A 22 15.60 3.62 4.99
CA ILE A 22 14.21 3.69 5.46
C ILE A 22 13.80 2.35 6.08
N VAL A 23 14.28 1.24 5.51
CA VAL A 23 13.78 -0.09 5.87
C VAL A 23 14.54 -0.77 7.02
N VAL A 24 15.79 -0.39 7.31
CA VAL A 24 16.63 -1.19 8.23
C VAL A 24 16.73 -0.60 9.64
N THR A 25 16.45 0.69 9.87
CA THR A 25 16.76 1.37 11.15
C THR A 25 15.59 2.01 11.90
N GLY A 26 14.33 1.77 11.51
CA GLY A 26 13.17 2.34 12.22
C GLY A 26 12.68 3.68 11.68
N GLU A 27 13.16 4.09 10.51
CA GLU A 27 12.56 5.14 9.69
C GLU A 27 11.47 4.54 8.79
N LEU A 28 10.50 3.81 9.35
CA LEU A 28 9.20 3.68 8.68
C LEU A 28 8.68 5.12 8.58
N SER A 29 8.98 5.73 7.42
CA SER A 29 8.89 7.13 7.01
C SER A 29 8.07 8.01 7.95
N ASN A 30 8.49 9.25 8.21
CA ASN A 30 7.73 10.24 8.99
C ASN A 30 6.20 10.22 8.72
N ALA A 31 5.77 9.81 7.53
CA ALA A 31 4.39 9.43 7.19
C ALA A 31 3.74 8.39 8.11
N ILE A 32 4.36 7.21 8.33
CA ILE A 32 3.86 6.14 9.20
C ILE A 32 3.91 6.55 10.67
N GLN A 33 4.94 7.30 11.08
CA GLN A 33 4.96 7.93 12.41
C GLN A 33 3.83 8.97 12.54
N SER A 34 3.56 9.77 11.50
CA SER A 34 2.44 10.70 11.47
C SER A 34 1.10 9.96 11.55
N SER A 35 0.95 8.77 10.96
CA SER A 35 -0.24 7.92 11.09
C SER A 35 -0.38 7.30 12.47
N ALA A 36 0.73 6.96 13.13
CA ALA A 36 0.74 6.45 14.50
C ALA A 36 0.46 7.57 15.51
N VAL A 37 0.98 8.78 15.28
CA VAL A 37 0.68 10.00 16.06
C VAL A 37 -0.74 10.48 15.79
N THR A 38 -1.22 10.32 14.56
CA THR A 38 -2.62 10.58 14.16
C THR A 38 -3.40 9.27 14.22
N GLY A 39 -3.56 8.72 15.41
CA GLY A 39 -4.75 7.90 15.65
C GLY A 39 -5.94 8.73 15.19
N PHE A 40 -6.52 8.38 14.03
CA PHE A 40 -7.58 9.12 13.36
C PHE A 40 -8.88 8.98 14.15
N THR A 41 -8.92 9.61 15.33
CA THR A 41 -10.12 10.01 16.04
C THR A 41 -10.86 11.01 15.16
N ARG A 42 -11.79 10.51 14.32
CA ARG A 42 -12.74 11.31 13.52
C ARG A 42 -12.10 12.56 12.89
N VAL A 43 -11.27 12.39 11.87
CA VAL A 43 -10.88 13.56 11.08
C VAL A 43 -12.07 13.99 10.23
N LEU A 44 -12.62 15.16 10.58
CA LEU A 44 -13.74 15.80 9.89
C LEU A 44 -13.36 16.30 8.48
N ASP A 45 -12.07 16.46 8.21
CA ASP A 45 -11.53 16.95 6.94
C ASP A 45 -10.67 15.90 6.23
N THR A 46 -11.26 15.22 5.24
CA THR A 46 -10.58 14.19 4.46
C THR A 46 -9.48 14.73 3.54
N SER A 47 -9.38 16.04 3.31
CA SER A 47 -8.34 16.60 2.42
C SER A 47 -6.93 16.38 2.99
N LEU A 48 -6.79 16.39 4.32
CA LEU A 48 -5.52 16.13 5.00
C LEU A 48 -5.07 14.68 4.89
N LEU A 49 -5.98 13.77 4.53
CA LEU A 49 -5.69 12.34 4.36
C LEU A 49 -5.20 12.01 2.94
N GLU A 50 -5.47 12.83 1.92
CA GLU A 50 -5.11 12.53 0.53
C GLU A 50 -3.58 12.41 0.33
N PRO A 51 -2.74 13.33 0.84
CA PRO A 51 -1.28 13.18 0.75
C PRO A 51 -0.76 11.96 1.52
N TYR A 52 -1.48 11.53 2.56
CA TYR A 52 -1.15 10.33 3.31
C TYR A 52 -1.40 9.06 2.50
N ALA A 53 -2.54 8.95 1.82
CA ALA A 53 -2.84 7.79 0.99
C ALA A 53 -1.82 7.60 -0.13
N GLU A 54 -1.37 8.68 -0.76
CA GLU A 54 -0.31 8.62 -1.77
C GLU A 54 0.99 8.03 -1.19
N GLN A 55 1.47 8.57 -0.07
CA GLN A 55 2.68 8.09 0.60
C GLN A 55 2.55 6.64 1.08
N TYR A 56 1.36 6.25 1.57
CA TYR A 56 1.06 4.88 1.95
C TYR A 56 1.24 3.93 0.76
N PHE A 57 0.58 4.19 -0.38
CA PHE A 57 0.63 3.31 -1.54
C PHE A 57 2.01 3.29 -2.21
N GLU A 58 2.81 4.35 -2.09
CA GLU A 58 4.21 4.38 -2.52
C GLU A 58 5.10 3.46 -1.67
N ALA A 59 4.87 3.40 -0.35
CA ALA A 59 5.71 2.62 0.58
C ALA A 59 5.35 1.13 0.65
N VAL A 60 4.08 0.77 0.41
CA VAL A 60 3.57 -0.60 0.59
C VAL A 60 4.37 -1.67 -0.19
N PRO A 61 4.73 -1.49 -1.48
CA PRO A 61 5.50 -2.50 -2.22
C PRO A 61 6.84 -2.83 -1.56
N GLU A 62 7.52 -1.82 -1.02
CA GLU A 62 8.80 -2.01 -0.34
C GLU A 62 8.65 -2.72 1.01
N ILE A 63 7.57 -2.43 1.74
CA ILE A 63 7.24 -3.11 3.00
C ILE A 63 7.01 -4.59 2.76
N VAL A 64 6.22 -4.94 1.73
CA VAL A 64 5.94 -6.32 1.35
C VAL A 64 7.22 -7.05 0.91
N ALA A 65 8.11 -6.38 0.18
CA ALA A 65 9.35 -6.98 -0.32
C ALA A 65 10.40 -7.24 0.77
N ASN A 66 10.45 -6.44 1.83
CA ASN A 66 11.56 -6.45 2.79
C ASN A 66 11.21 -6.91 4.20
N ARG A 67 9.93 -7.18 4.51
CA ARG A 67 9.48 -7.64 5.83
C ARG A 67 8.97 -9.08 5.76
N THR A 68 8.89 -9.73 6.92
CA THR A 68 8.22 -11.03 7.03
C THR A 68 6.75 -10.88 6.64
N HIS A 69 6.13 -11.93 6.06
CA HIS A 69 4.72 -11.87 5.64
C HIS A 69 3.79 -11.39 6.75
N ALA A 70 3.99 -11.87 7.99
CA ALA A 70 3.18 -11.46 9.14
C ALA A 70 3.36 -9.97 9.49
N LEU A 71 4.59 -9.47 9.48
CA LEU A 71 4.86 -8.06 9.79
C LEU A 71 4.39 -7.14 8.67
N ALA A 72 4.64 -7.50 7.40
CA ALA A 72 4.12 -6.78 6.25
C ALA A 72 2.59 -6.69 6.30
N GLN A 73 1.91 -7.82 6.57
CA GLN A 73 0.46 -7.85 6.71
C GLN A 73 -0.02 -6.91 7.82
N GLN A 74 0.56 -6.99 9.02
CA GLN A 74 0.18 -6.14 10.15
C GLN A 74 0.33 -4.65 9.81
N ILE A 75 1.43 -4.25 9.18
CA ILE A 75 1.71 -2.85 8.82
C ILE A 75 0.76 -2.39 7.71
N VAL A 76 0.68 -3.14 6.60
CA VAL A 76 -0.10 -2.73 5.42
C VAL A 76 -1.59 -2.62 5.77
N VAL A 77 -2.14 -3.60 6.49
CA VAL A 77 -3.55 -3.57 6.89
C VAL A 77 -3.80 -2.49 7.95
N GLY A 78 -2.95 -2.39 8.97
CA GLY A 78 -3.13 -1.45 10.07
C GLY A 78 -3.05 0.02 9.65
N LEU A 79 -2.33 0.31 8.57
CA LEU A 79 -2.14 1.67 8.05
C LEU A 79 -3.05 2.00 6.84
N TYR A 80 -3.93 1.09 6.43
CA TYR A 80 -4.77 1.32 5.26
C TYR A 80 -5.70 2.55 5.44
N PRO A 81 -5.76 3.49 4.46
CA PRO A 81 -6.53 4.73 4.58
C PRO A 81 -8.04 4.56 4.39
N ALA A 82 -8.69 3.70 5.19
CA ALA A 82 -10.11 3.33 5.02
C ALA A 82 -11.10 4.51 5.09
N GLN A 83 -10.76 5.60 5.77
CA GLN A 83 -11.60 6.79 5.89
C GLN A 83 -11.65 7.62 4.59
N LEU A 84 -10.67 7.45 3.69
CA LEU A 84 -10.68 8.07 2.36
C LEU A 84 -11.58 7.29 1.41
N THR A 85 -12.86 7.60 1.49
CA THR A 85 -13.92 7.03 0.67
C THR A 85 -14.01 7.74 -0.68
N THR A 86 -12.93 7.61 -1.46
CA THR A 86 -12.80 8.17 -2.81
C THR A 86 -12.53 7.06 -3.84
N GLN A 87 -12.90 7.30 -5.10
CA GLN A 87 -12.58 6.37 -6.19
C GLN A 87 -11.07 6.13 -6.31
N ALA A 88 -10.27 7.18 -6.08
CA ALA A 88 -8.82 7.11 -6.18
C ALA A 88 -8.17 6.19 -5.12
N THR A 89 -8.81 5.98 -3.95
CA THR A 89 -8.36 4.98 -2.96
C THR A 89 -8.65 3.56 -3.44
N VAL A 90 -9.83 3.34 -4.05
CA VAL A 90 -10.20 2.04 -4.63
C VAL A 90 -9.23 1.66 -5.74
N ASP A 91 -8.97 2.57 -6.67
CA ASP A 91 -8.11 2.33 -7.83
C ASP A 91 -6.65 2.00 -7.41
N ARG A 92 -6.12 2.73 -6.42
CA ARG A 92 -4.79 2.44 -5.88
C ARG A 92 -4.73 1.08 -5.19
N THR A 93 -5.79 0.69 -4.50
CA THR A 93 -5.88 -0.64 -3.87
C THR A 93 -5.94 -1.75 -4.92
N ASP A 94 -6.70 -1.55 -5.99
CA ASP A 94 -6.77 -2.50 -7.12
C ASP A 94 -5.42 -2.66 -7.82
N LYS A 95 -4.71 -1.56 -8.05
CA LYS A 95 -3.34 -1.60 -8.59
C LYS A 95 -2.41 -2.39 -7.68
N PHE A 96 -2.42 -2.11 -6.38
CA PHE A 96 -1.60 -2.85 -5.43
C PHE A 96 -1.93 -4.35 -5.42
N LEU A 97 -3.21 -4.72 -5.44
CA LEU A 97 -3.65 -6.12 -5.49
C LEU A 97 -3.19 -6.82 -6.78
N ALA A 98 -3.13 -6.12 -7.90
CA ALA A 98 -2.65 -6.67 -9.17
C ALA A 98 -1.13 -6.94 -9.15
N GLU A 99 -0.36 -6.13 -8.43
CA GLU A 99 1.10 -6.24 -8.30
C GLU A 99 1.53 -7.20 -7.17
N LEU A 100 0.60 -7.59 -6.30
CA LEU A 100 0.89 -8.42 -5.13
C LEU A 100 1.31 -9.85 -5.53
N PRO A 101 2.41 -10.39 -4.96
CA PRO A 101 2.87 -11.76 -5.23
C PRO A 101 1.78 -12.82 -5.03
N ALA A 102 1.82 -13.88 -5.84
CA ALA A 102 0.79 -14.93 -5.84
C ALA A 102 0.67 -15.70 -4.51
N ASP A 103 1.77 -15.79 -3.75
CA ASP A 103 1.83 -16.44 -2.44
C ASP A 103 1.28 -15.58 -1.28
N SER A 104 0.98 -14.31 -1.52
CA SER A 104 0.49 -13.35 -0.52
C SER A 104 -1.04 -13.42 -0.34
N SER A 105 -1.60 -14.63 -0.32
CA SER A 105 -3.06 -14.89 -0.32
C SER A 105 -3.78 -14.28 0.90
N ALA A 106 -3.17 -14.31 2.08
CA ALA A 106 -3.75 -13.75 3.30
C ALA A 106 -3.83 -12.21 3.23
N LEU A 107 -2.76 -11.55 2.79
CA LEU A 107 -2.74 -10.08 2.61
C LEU A 107 -3.72 -9.65 1.52
N ARG A 108 -3.79 -10.39 0.41
CA ARG A 108 -4.76 -10.16 -0.68
C ARG A 108 -6.19 -10.10 -0.16
N ARG A 109 -6.59 -11.09 0.66
CA ARG A 109 -7.94 -11.17 1.23
C ARG A 109 -8.27 -9.96 2.09
N MET A 110 -7.39 -9.59 3.01
CA MET A 110 -7.62 -8.45 3.91
C MET A 110 -7.70 -7.12 3.16
N MET A 111 -6.90 -6.97 2.11
CA MET A 111 -6.91 -5.75 1.30
C MET A 111 -8.17 -5.64 0.42
N LEU A 112 -8.71 -6.77 -0.06
CA LEU A 112 -10.03 -6.81 -0.71
C LEU A 112 -11.13 -6.40 0.26
N GLU A 113 -11.12 -6.88 1.51
CA GLU A 113 -12.11 -6.48 2.52
C GLU A 113 -12.07 -4.97 2.81
N ASN A 114 -10.86 -4.42 2.95
CA ASN A 114 -10.62 -2.99 3.10
C ASN A 114 -11.13 -2.17 1.90
N ARG A 115 -10.81 -2.61 0.67
CA ARG A 115 -11.30 -2.01 -0.58
C ARG A 115 -12.83 -2.02 -0.65
N ASP A 116 -13.46 -3.12 -0.30
CA ASP A 116 -14.92 -3.27 -0.34
C ASP A 116 -15.61 -2.38 0.70
N GLY A 117 -14.98 -2.16 1.85
CA GLY A 117 -15.42 -1.14 2.83
C GLY A 117 -15.46 0.26 2.22
N VAL A 118 -14.36 0.68 1.58
CA VAL A 118 -14.24 1.98 0.91
C VAL A 118 -15.26 2.12 -0.23
N ALA A 119 -15.39 1.11 -1.09
CA ALA A 119 -16.31 1.12 -2.22
C ALA A 119 -17.79 1.19 -1.77
N ARG A 120 -18.16 0.48 -0.71
CA ARG A 120 -19.52 0.57 -0.14
C ARG A 120 -19.81 1.96 0.42
N ALA A 121 -18.86 2.54 1.16
CA ALA A 121 -19.03 3.87 1.71
C ALA A 121 -19.09 4.96 0.62
N LEU A 122 -18.32 4.81 -0.47
CA LEU A 122 -18.42 5.69 -1.64
C LEU A 122 -19.81 5.63 -2.30
N LYS A 123 -20.36 4.42 -2.48
CA LYS A 123 -21.73 4.24 -3.00
C LYS A 123 -22.79 4.84 -2.09
N ALA A 124 -22.65 4.67 -0.77
CA ALA A 124 -23.57 5.27 0.19
C ALA A 124 -23.56 6.79 0.13
N ARG A 125 -22.37 7.42 0.06
CA ARG A 125 -22.24 8.88 -0.13
C ARG A 125 -22.89 9.38 -1.42
N ALA A 126 -22.78 8.62 -2.51
CA ALA A 126 -23.37 8.98 -3.79
C ALA A 126 -24.90 8.82 -3.84
N ALA A 127 -25.50 8.07 -2.91
CA ALA A 127 -26.94 7.84 -2.83
C ALA A 127 -27.65 8.76 -1.83
N ASP A 128 -26.89 9.48 -1.00
CA ASP A 128 -27.36 10.44 0.01
C ASP A 128 -27.50 11.88 -0.53
N ILE A 129 -27.41 12.04 -1.86
CA ILE A 129 -27.55 13.28 -2.65
C ILE A 129 -28.66 13.10 -3.68
#